data_AF-A0A2E9C2M1-F1
#
_entry.id   AF-A0A2E9C2M1-F1
#
_cell.length_a   1.000
_cell.length_b   1.000
_cell.length_c   1.000
_cell.angle_alpha   90.00
_cell.angle_beta   90.00
_cell.angle_gamma   90.00
#
_symmetry.space_group_name_H-M   'P 1'
#
loop_
_entity.id
_entity.type
_entity.pdbx_description
1 polymer ?
#
loop_
_entity_poly.entity_id
_entity_poly.type
_entity_poly.pdbx_seq_one_letter_code
_entity_poly.pdbx_strand_id
1 'polypeptide(L)'
;ERADESRLELRHPLAPVFPAEPLVAQRDMGAIGGDNETVFTTGYLPHLGPHAHYASLARYVFDVGQWEACRWIVFHGAAGDPRDAHYADQSDTWRRAETVPMHYDWRTVAAEAASHARLTPA
;
A
#
# COMPACT_ATOMS: atom_id res chain seq x y z
N GLU A 1 19.45 5.84 19.42
CA GLU A 1 18.79 7.00 18.79
C GLU A 1 17.80 6.49 17.75
N ARG A 2 16.49 6.64 17.99
CA ARG A 2 15.42 6.01 17.19
C ARG A 2 14.34 7.04 16.78
N ALA A 3 14.74 8.31 16.69
CA ALA A 3 13.84 9.46 16.64
C ALA A 3 13.73 10.12 15.24
N ASP A 4 14.47 9.63 14.24
CA ASP A 4 14.63 10.30 12.94
C ASP A 4 14.13 9.45 11.74
N GLU A 5 13.37 8.38 12.02
CA GLU A 5 12.82 7.52 10.97
C GLU A 5 11.35 7.88 10.68
N SER A 6 11.09 8.36 9.45
CA SER A 6 9.73 8.46 8.92
C SER A 6 9.00 7.13 9.02
N ARG A 7 7.71 7.15 9.35
CA ARG A 7 6.88 5.96 9.51
C ARG A 7 5.71 5.97 8.56
N LEU A 8 5.35 4.81 8.02
CA LEU A 8 4.12 4.64 7.27
C LEU A 8 2.95 4.47 8.24
N GLU A 9 2.13 5.51 8.39
CA GLU A 9 0.93 5.48 9.23
C GLU A 9 -0.33 5.51 8.38
N LEU A 10 -1.17 4.49 8.51
CA LEU A 10 -2.50 4.47 7.90
C LEU A 10 -3.50 5.10 8.88
N ARG A 11 -3.91 6.33 8.60
CA ARG A 11 -4.88 7.09 9.40
C ARG A 11 -6.24 7.11 8.69
N HIS A 12 -7.22 6.44 9.28
CA HIS A 12 -8.57 6.40 8.72
C HIS A 12 -9.28 7.77 8.87
N PRO A 13 -10.05 8.26 7.88
CA PRO A 13 -10.71 9.57 7.97
C PRO A 13 -11.69 9.71 9.14
N LEU A 14 -12.29 8.61 9.58
CA LEU A 14 -13.21 8.59 10.72
C LEU A 14 -12.53 8.43 12.09
N ALA A 15 -11.20 8.20 12.15
CA ALA A 15 -10.47 8.04 13.40
C ALA A 15 -10.66 9.21 14.39
N PRO A 16 -10.67 10.50 13.96
CA PRO A 16 -10.91 11.62 14.87
C PRO A 16 -12.34 11.66 15.43
N VAL A 17 -13.31 11.09 14.71
CA VAL A 17 -14.73 11.09 15.10
C VAL A 17 -15.06 9.90 16.01
N PHE A 18 -14.41 8.75 15.77
CA PHE A 18 -14.61 7.52 16.54
C PHE A 18 -13.28 7.03 17.14
N PRO A 19 -12.71 7.75 18.12
CA PRO A 19 -11.37 7.45 18.63
C PRO A 19 -11.27 6.11 19.38
N ALA A 20 -12.41 5.54 19.82
CA ALA A 20 -12.47 4.26 20.51
C ALA A 20 -12.80 3.07 19.60
N GLU A 21 -13.07 3.30 18.30
CA GLU A 21 -13.45 2.25 17.35
C GLU A 21 -12.19 1.55 16.80
N PRO A 22 -11.95 0.26 17.12
CA PRO A 22 -10.74 -0.44 16.72
C PRO A 22 -10.55 -0.53 15.20
N LEU A 23 -11.65 -0.55 14.43
CA LEU A 23 -11.58 -0.65 12.96
C LEU A 23 -10.99 0.60 12.30
N VAL A 24 -11.08 1.77 12.96
CA VAL A 24 -10.56 3.04 12.42
C VAL A 24 -9.31 3.51 13.16
N ALA A 25 -8.82 2.73 14.13
CA ALA A 25 -7.58 3.03 14.83
C ALA A 25 -6.41 3.16 13.86
N GLN A 26 -5.53 4.13 14.10
CA GLN A 26 -4.32 4.32 13.32
C GLN A 26 -3.46 3.05 13.33
N ARG A 27 -2.96 2.66 12.15
CA ARG A 27 -2.05 1.51 11.99
C ARG A 27 -0.66 1.99 11.62
N ASP A 28 0.31 1.66 12.44
CA ASP A 28 1.72 1.91 12.18
C ASP A 28 2.32 0.70 11.45
N MET A 29 2.66 0.88 10.18
CA MET A 29 3.19 -0.18 9.34
C MET A 29 4.72 -0.29 9.45
N GLY A 30 5.39 0.62 10.16
CA GLY A 30 6.83 0.61 10.38
C GLY A 30 7.60 1.71 9.64
N ALA A 31 8.92 1.69 9.83
CA ALA A 31 9.83 2.68 9.27
C ALA A 31 9.85 2.63 7.72
N ILE A 32 10.06 3.81 7.13
CA ILE A 32 10.18 4.06 5.70
C ILE A 32 11.27 5.11 5.45
N GLY A 33 11.99 4.92 4.35
CA GLY A 33 13.04 5.85 3.95
C GLY A 33 12.51 7.01 3.09
N GLY A 34 13.44 7.88 2.73
CA GLY A 34 13.19 9.02 1.86
C GLY A 34 12.59 10.24 2.57
N ASP A 35 12.56 11.34 1.82
CA ASP A 35 12.08 12.66 2.22
C ASP A 35 11.44 13.39 1.03
N ASN A 36 11.19 14.69 1.18
CA ASN A 36 10.60 15.57 0.17
C ASN A 36 11.42 15.69 -1.13
N GLU A 37 12.72 15.40 -1.10
CA GLU A 37 13.68 15.66 -2.18
C GLU A 37 14.23 14.37 -2.83
N THR A 38 14.07 13.23 -2.16
CA THR A 38 14.49 11.93 -2.71
C THR A 38 13.50 11.31 -3.70
N VAL A 39 14.00 10.44 -4.59
CA VAL A 39 13.18 9.67 -5.55
C VAL A 39 12.15 8.79 -4.84
N PHE A 40 12.53 8.13 -3.74
CA PHE A 40 11.57 7.52 -2.84
C PHE A 40 10.93 8.64 -2.01
N THR A 41 10.08 9.43 -2.65
CA THR A 41 9.50 10.63 -2.03
C THR A 41 8.54 10.22 -0.92
N THR A 42 9.00 10.35 0.32
CA THR A 42 8.23 10.16 1.54
C THR A 42 8.22 11.50 2.26
N GLY A 43 7.40 12.42 1.78
CA GLY A 43 7.47 13.80 2.21
C GLY A 43 6.75 14.05 3.52
N TYR A 44 7.33 14.89 4.35
CA TYR A 44 6.72 15.42 5.56
C TYR A 44 6.31 16.88 5.36
N LEU A 45 5.48 17.38 6.28
CA LEU A 45 5.07 18.77 6.32
C LEU A 45 5.75 19.41 7.53
N PRO A 46 6.75 20.30 7.36
CA PRO A 46 7.56 20.81 8.47
C PRO A 46 6.76 21.43 9.63
N HIS A 47 5.58 21.99 9.35
CA HIS A 47 4.71 22.59 10.36
C HIS A 47 3.83 21.57 11.12
N LEU A 48 3.74 20.32 10.66
CA LEU A 48 2.98 19.24 11.29
C LEU A 48 3.87 18.18 11.97
N GLY A 49 5.17 18.16 11.67
CA GLY A 49 6.15 17.25 12.25
C GLY A 49 6.85 16.38 11.20
N PRO A 50 7.75 15.48 11.63
CA PRO A 50 8.59 14.67 10.73
C PRO A 50 7.88 13.44 10.15
N HIS A 51 6.58 13.26 10.40
CA HIS A 51 5.85 12.10 9.86
C HIS A 51 5.59 12.26 8.36
N ALA A 52 5.60 11.14 7.64
CA ALA A 52 5.24 11.10 6.24
C ALA A 52 3.77 11.51 6.06
N HIS A 53 3.54 12.57 5.30
CA HIS A 53 2.21 13.06 4.93
C HIS A 53 1.82 12.68 3.51
N TYR A 54 2.79 12.45 2.64
CA TYR A 54 2.57 11.96 1.29
C TYR A 54 3.69 11.03 0.85
N ALA A 55 3.33 10.06 0.02
CA ALA A 55 4.28 9.18 -0.63
C ALA A 55 3.67 8.63 -1.93
N SER A 56 4.41 7.81 -2.67
CA SER A 56 3.89 7.12 -3.85
C SER A 56 2.72 6.20 -3.47
N LEU A 57 1.51 6.48 -3.97
CA LEU A 57 0.35 5.60 -3.76
C LEU A 57 0.54 4.23 -4.40
N ALA A 58 1.20 4.21 -5.56
CA ALA A 58 1.57 3.01 -6.28
C ALA A 58 2.95 3.16 -6.91
N ARG A 59 3.62 2.03 -7.18
CA ARG A 59 4.80 1.96 -8.06
C ARG A 59 4.58 0.84 -9.05
N TYR A 60 5.10 1.00 -10.26
CA TYR A 60 4.91 0.04 -11.35
C TYR A 60 6.11 0.03 -12.28
N VAL A 61 6.36 -1.13 -12.87
CA VAL A 61 7.36 -1.36 -13.91
C VAL A 61 6.71 -2.20 -14.99
N PHE A 62 6.70 -1.68 -16.22
CA PHE A 62 6.13 -2.35 -17.38
C PHE A 62 7.27 -2.89 -18.25
N ASP A 63 7.26 -4.20 -18.51
CA ASP A 63 8.12 -4.84 -19.50
C ASP A 63 7.34 -5.01 -20.81
N VAL A 64 7.55 -4.06 -21.72
CA VAL A 64 6.72 -3.93 -22.93
C VAL A 64 7.05 -5.07 -23.90
N GLY A 65 6.06 -5.93 -24.14
CA GLY A 65 6.20 -7.14 -24.95
C GLY A 65 6.48 -8.41 -24.14
N GLN A 66 6.78 -8.29 -22.84
CA GLN A 66 6.91 -9.39 -21.89
C GLN A 66 6.00 -9.15 -20.67
N TRP A 67 4.69 -9.06 -20.91
CA TRP A 67 3.74 -8.55 -19.92
C TRP A 67 3.71 -9.32 -18.58
N GLU A 68 3.99 -10.62 -18.56
CA GLU A 68 4.11 -11.40 -17.32
C GLU A 68 5.30 -10.99 -16.44
N ALA A 69 6.29 -10.27 -16.98
CA ALA A 69 7.42 -9.73 -16.22
C ALA A 69 7.10 -8.36 -15.59
N CYS A 70 5.92 -7.80 -15.84
CA CYS A 70 5.51 -6.55 -15.20
C CYS A 70 5.32 -6.70 -13.69
N ARG A 71 5.54 -5.60 -12.98
CA ARG A 71 5.42 -5.56 -11.52
C ARG A 71 4.73 -4.29 -11.07
N TRP A 72 4.08 -4.36 -9.92
CA TRP A 72 3.38 -3.23 -9.31
C TRP A 72 3.29 -3.39 -7.80
N ILE A 73 2.88 -2.34 -7.09
CA ILE A 73 2.64 -2.35 -5.65
C ILE A 73 1.81 -1.12 -5.24
N VAL A 74 1.02 -1.23 -4.18
CA VAL A 74 0.38 -0.11 -3.47
C VAL A 74 0.83 -0.05 -2.01
N PHE A 75 0.69 1.11 -1.37
CA PHE A 75 1.21 1.32 -0.01
C PHE A 75 0.44 0.59 1.11
N HIS A 76 -0.81 0.17 0.85
CA HIS A 76 -1.61 -0.62 1.79
C HIS A 76 -1.89 -2.02 1.25
N GLY A 77 -2.91 -2.19 0.41
CA GLY A 77 -3.40 -3.47 -0.09
C GLY A 77 -4.60 -3.25 -1.03
N ALA A 78 -5.24 -4.32 -1.49
CA ALA A 78 -6.34 -4.21 -2.45
C ALA A 78 -7.70 -3.84 -1.79
N ALA A 79 -7.86 -4.10 -0.49
CA ALA A 79 -9.14 -3.95 0.19
C ALA A 79 -9.27 -2.62 0.93
N GLY A 80 -10.48 -2.07 0.95
CA GLY A 80 -10.84 -0.88 1.73
C GLY A 80 -11.43 -1.19 3.12
N ASP A 81 -11.86 -2.43 3.36
CA ASP A 81 -12.39 -2.86 4.65
C ASP A 81 -11.23 -3.17 5.62
N PRO A 82 -11.10 -2.48 6.76
CA PRO A 82 -10.03 -2.72 7.73
C PRO A 82 -9.95 -4.14 8.31
N ARG A 83 -10.99 -4.95 8.13
CA ARG A 83 -11.06 -6.36 8.57
C ARG A 83 -10.53 -7.34 7.52
N ASP A 84 -10.42 -6.91 6.27
CA ASP A 84 -9.99 -7.77 5.18
C ASP A 84 -8.48 -8.04 5.28
N ALA A 85 -8.08 -9.28 4.97
CA ALA A 85 -6.67 -9.67 4.97
C ALA A 85 -5.84 -8.84 3.99
N HIS A 86 -6.46 -8.34 2.91
CA HIS A 86 -5.83 -7.54 1.87
C HIS A 86 -5.92 -6.02 2.13
N TYR A 87 -6.22 -5.58 3.37
CA TYR A 87 -6.28 -4.15 3.68
C TYR A 87 -4.90 -3.49 3.67
N ALA A 88 -3.88 -4.16 4.23
CA ALA A 88 -2.52 -3.63 4.41
C ALA A 88 -1.42 -4.68 4.15
N ASP A 89 -1.73 -5.74 3.40
CA ASP A 89 -0.82 -6.87 3.12
C ASP A 89 0.35 -6.51 2.21
N GLN A 90 0.25 -5.43 1.42
CA GLN A 90 1.33 -4.95 0.56
C GLN A 90 2.26 -3.96 1.25
N SER A 91 1.87 -3.39 2.41
CA SER A 91 2.64 -2.34 3.09
C SER A 91 4.09 -2.75 3.33
N ASP A 92 4.35 -3.96 3.86
CA ASP A 92 5.71 -4.40 4.16
C ASP A 92 6.61 -4.44 2.92
N THR A 93 6.10 -4.99 1.83
CA THR A 93 6.81 -5.05 0.53
C THR A 93 7.02 -3.66 -0.04
N TRP A 94 5.99 -2.80 0.00
CA TRP A 94 6.08 -1.42 -0.47
C TRP A 94 7.13 -0.60 0.29
N ARG A 95 7.20 -0.75 1.62
CA ARG A 95 8.16 -0.03 2.47
C ARG A 95 9.62 -0.37 2.14
N ARG A 96 9.88 -1.60 1.68
CA ARG A 96 11.20 -2.06 1.21
C ARG A 96 11.52 -1.64 -0.23
N ALA A 97 10.68 -0.83 -0.86
CA ALA A 97 10.79 -0.49 -2.28
C ALA A 97 10.71 -1.71 -3.22
N GLU A 98 10.10 -2.80 -2.76
CA GLU A 98 9.86 -4.01 -3.55
C GLU A 98 8.48 -3.94 -4.23
N THR A 99 8.24 -4.87 -5.14
CA THR A 99 6.99 -4.96 -5.92
C THR A 99 6.47 -6.40 -5.99
N VAL A 100 5.18 -6.56 -6.25
CA VAL A 100 4.55 -7.85 -6.53
C VAL A 100 4.32 -8.04 -8.04
N PRO A 101 4.14 -9.28 -8.53
CA PRO A 101 3.82 -9.53 -9.93
C PRO A 101 2.53 -8.82 -10.38
N MET A 102 2.51 -8.38 -11.64
CA MET A 102 1.32 -7.87 -12.31
C MET A 102 0.90 -8.84 -13.41
N HIS A 103 0.12 -9.86 -13.03
CA HIS A 103 -0.30 -10.93 -13.93
C HIS A 103 -1.21 -10.44 -15.05
N TYR A 104 -0.95 -10.92 -16.27
CA TYR A 104 -1.65 -10.59 -17.50
C TYR A 104 -2.21 -11.82 -18.24
N ASP A 105 -1.51 -12.96 -18.21
CA ASP A 105 -1.96 -14.23 -18.77
C ASP A 105 -3.11 -14.79 -17.94
N TRP A 106 -4.26 -14.96 -18.59
CA TRP A 106 -5.45 -15.58 -18.01
C TRP A 106 -5.20 -16.96 -17.42
N ARG A 107 -4.24 -17.73 -17.94
CA ARG A 107 -3.90 -19.03 -17.37
C ARG A 107 -3.28 -18.89 -15.98
N THR A 108 -2.35 -17.94 -15.83
CA THR A 108 -1.73 -17.62 -14.54
C THR A 108 -2.77 -17.09 -13.57
N VAL A 109 -3.59 -16.11 -14.00
CA VAL A 109 -4.66 -15.54 -13.16
C VAL A 109 -5.62 -16.61 -12.68
N ALA A 110 -6.08 -17.51 -13.55
CA ALA A 110 -6.99 -18.59 -13.18
C ALA A 110 -6.34 -19.62 -12.23
N ALA A 111 -5.05 -19.89 -12.38
CA ALA A 111 -4.32 -20.84 -11.54
C ALA A 111 -4.04 -20.29 -10.13
N GLU A 112 -3.78 -18.98 -10.01
CA GLU A 112 -3.40 -18.32 -8.75
C GLU A 112 -4.55 -17.61 -8.03
N ALA A 113 -5.75 -17.57 -8.63
CA ALA A 113 -6.90 -16.89 -8.04
C ALA A 113 -7.33 -17.52 -6.70
N ALA A 114 -7.26 -16.70 -5.63
CA ALA A 114 -7.73 -17.08 -4.30
C ALA A 114 -9.26 -17.16 -4.19
N SER A 115 -10.00 -16.47 -5.08
CA SER A 115 -11.47 -16.52 -5.14
C SER A 115 -11.99 -16.27 -6.55
N HIS A 116 -13.20 -16.75 -6.83
CA HIS A 116 -13.87 -16.59 -8.13
C HIS A 116 -15.33 -16.19 -7.90
N ALA A 117 -15.80 -15.20 -8.65
CA ALA A 117 -17.20 -14.80 -8.67
C ALA A 117 -17.70 -14.77 -10.12
N ARG A 118 -18.93 -15.27 -10.33
CA ARG A 118 -19.62 -15.17 -11.63
C ARG A 118 -20.78 -14.22 -11.49
N LEU A 119 -20.73 -13.11 -12.23
CA LEU A 119 -21.84 -12.19 -12.35
C LEU A 119 -22.74 -12.64 -13.50
N THR A 120 -24.03 -12.83 -13.23
CA THR A 120 -25.03 -13.17 -14.25
C THR A 120 -25.93 -11.95 -14.48
N PRO A 121 -26.51 -11.80 -15.69
CA PRO A 121 -27.59 -10.85 -15.90
C PRO A 121 -28.73 -11.07 -14.90
N ALA A 122 -29.44 -9.98 -14.58
CA ALA A 122 -30.63 -10.01 -13.74
C ALA A 122 -31.82 -10.69 -14.44
#